data_AF-A0A520JHN8-F1
#
_entry.id   AF-A0A520JHN8-F1
#
_cell.length_a   1.000
_cell.length_b   1.000
_cell.length_c   1.000
_cell.angle_alpha   90.00
_cell.angle_beta   90.00
_cell.angle_gamma   90.00
#
_symmetry.space_group_name_H-M   'P 1'
#
loop_
_entity.id
_entity.type
_entity.pdbx_description
1 polymer ?
#
loop_
_entity_poly.entity_id
_entity_poly.type
_entity_poly.pdbx_seq_one_letter_code
_entity_poly.pdbx_strand_id
1 'polypeptide(L)'
;DQGALDAAWDLVKDWTIDERQALRDAVPKLALNAPIAGGGKLRDIAGEVLDIAGAGLSARARFNRAGDNETGFLDPLREIVRSGKVPAEVLLDRYNGAWNGDVSKVYDEASF
;
A
#
# COMPACT_ATOMS: atom_id res chain seq x y z
N ASP A 1 6.26 -18.55 -2.12
CA ASP A 1 5.67 -19.21 -3.30
C ASP A 1 6.42 -18.69 -4.51
N GLN A 2 6.92 -19.58 -5.37
CA GLN A 2 7.75 -19.16 -6.51
C GLN A 2 6.93 -18.36 -7.52
N GLY A 3 5.65 -18.72 -7.72
CA GLY A 3 4.77 -18.02 -8.65
C GLY A 3 4.55 -16.55 -8.25
N ALA A 4 4.34 -16.27 -6.96
CA ALA A 4 4.23 -14.90 -6.48
C ALA A 4 5.53 -14.08 -6.66
N LEU A 5 6.70 -14.71 -6.52
CA LEU A 5 7.98 -14.04 -6.76
C LEU A 5 8.21 -13.74 -8.24
N ASP A 6 7.88 -14.68 -9.12
CA ASP A 6 8.00 -14.52 -10.57
C ASP A 6 7.04 -13.43 -11.07
N ALA A 7 5.79 -13.43 -10.61
CA ALA A 7 4.81 -12.40 -10.96
C ALA A 7 5.24 -11.00 -10.47
N ALA A 8 5.76 -10.90 -9.24
CA ALA A 8 6.29 -9.64 -8.72
C ALA A 8 7.50 -9.14 -9.53
N TRP A 9 8.37 -10.06 -9.99
CA TRP A 9 9.49 -9.72 -10.85
C TRP A 9 9.03 -9.28 -12.24
N ASP A 10 8.06 -9.97 -12.84
CA ASP A 10 7.51 -9.61 -14.16
C ASP A 10 6.93 -8.20 -14.19
N LEU A 11 6.37 -7.71 -13.08
CA LEU A 11 5.85 -6.36 -12.94
C LEU A 11 6.93 -5.26 -13.00
N VAL A 12 8.15 -5.56 -12.56
CA VAL A 12 9.21 -4.54 -12.33
C VAL A 12 10.52 -4.82 -13.06
N LYS A 13 10.63 -5.93 -13.81
CA LYS A 13 11.87 -6.37 -14.45
C LYS A 13 12.45 -5.35 -15.43
N ASP A 14 11.59 -4.57 -16.08
CA ASP A 14 11.99 -3.56 -17.06
C ASP A 14 12.38 -2.23 -16.41
N TRP A 15 12.22 -2.08 -15.10
CA TRP A 15 12.57 -0.85 -14.39
C TRP A 15 14.07 -0.82 -14.12
N THR A 16 14.70 0.28 -14.49
CA THR A 16 16.10 0.56 -14.15
C THR A 16 16.27 0.81 -12.64
N ILE A 17 17.51 0.74 -12.16
CA ILE A 17 17.83 1.05 -10.75
C ILE A 17 17.48 2.51 -10.42
N ASP A 18 17.77 3.44 -11.33
CA ASP A 18 17.50 4.85 -11.14
C ASP A 18 16.00 5.14 -11.06
N GLU A 19 15.18 4.47 -11.85
CA GLU A 19 13.72 4.62 -11.78
C GLU A 19 13.14 4.05 -10.48
N ARG A 20 13.66 2.90 -10.01
CA ARG A 20 13.27 2.34 -8.70
C ARG A 20 13.65 3.28 -7.56
N GLN A 21 14.83 3.89 -7.63
CA GLN A 21 15.29 4.86 -6.65
C GLN A 21 14.45 6.14 -6.70
N ALA A 22 14.14 6.65 -7.88
CA ALA A 22 13.26 7.81 -8.05
C ALA A 22 11.86 7.55 -7.47
N LEU A 23 11.28 6.37 -7.69
CA LEU A 23 10.03 5.97 -7.05
C LEU A 23 10.17 5.95 -5.53
N ARG A 24 11.23 5.31 -5.01
CA ARG A 24 11.53 5.24 -3.56
C ARG A 24 11.61 6.63 -2.93
N ASP A 25 12.20 7.61 -3.61
CA ASP A 25 12.35 8.98 -3.13
C ASP A 25 11.05 9.80 -3.26
N ALA A 26 10.22 9.48 -4.24
CA ALA A 26 8.95 10.17 -4.48
C ALA A 26 7.82 9.72 -3.54
N VAL A 27 7.76 8.43 -3.19
CA VAL A 27 6.69 7.83 -2.37
C VAL A 27 6.48 8.53 -1.02
N PRO A 28 7.51 8.92 -0.24
CA PRO A 28 7.31 9.62 1.03
C PRO A 28 6.49 10.91 0.90
N LYS A 29 6.62 11.62 -0.21
CA LYS A 29 5.92 12.89 -0.45
C LYS A 29 4.60 12.73 -1.20
N LEU A 30 4.57 11.82 -2.18
CA LEU A 30 3.45 11.68 -3.12
C LEU A 30 2.56 10.47 -2.84
N ALA A 31 2.95 9.58 -1.92
CA ALA A 31 2.23 8.37 -1.58
C ALA A 31 1.86 7.56 -2.84
N LEU A 32 0.60 7.13 -2.95
CA LEU A 32 0.08 6.39 -4.10
C LEU A 32 0.04 7.20 -5.40
N ASN A 33 0.29 8.52 -5.36
CA ASN A 33 0.44 9.35 -6.55
C ASN A 33 1.86 9.41 -7.09
N ALA A 34 2.83 8.77 -6.44
CA ALA A 34 4.20 8.75 -6.92
C ALA A 34 4.28 8.14 -8.33
N PRO A 35 5.01 8.76 -9.27
CA PRO A 35 5.15 8.23 -10.62
C PRO A 35 5.98 6.95 -10.61
N ILE A 36 5.63 6.02 -11.48
CA ILE A 36 6.38 4.77 -11.70
C ILE A 36 7.10 4.79 -13.05
N ALA A 37 8.08 3.90 -13.19
CA ALA A 37 8.79 3.67 -14.45
C ALA A 37 7.81 3.23 -15.55
N GLY A 38 8.08 3.60 -16.80
CA GLY A 38 7.20 3.29 -17.93
C GLY A 38 5.92 4.12 -18.00
N GLY A 39 5.68 5.03 -17.05
CA GLY A 39 4.53 5.92 -16.99
C GLY A 39 3.44 5.45 -16.03
N GLY A 40 2.55 6.37 -15.65
CA GLY A 40 1.52 6.12 -14.63
C GLY A 40 2.00 6.41 -13.21
N LYS A 41 1.25 5.90 -12.24
CA LYS A 41 1.42 6.14 -10.79
C LYS A 41 1.41 4.82 -10.02
N LEU A 42 1.95 4.83 -8.81
CA LEU A 42 1.99 3.66 -7.94
C LEU A 42 0.61 3.05 -7.68
N ARG A 43 -0.43 3.88 -7.58
CA ARG A 43 -1.83 3.42 -7.47
C ARG A 43 -2.28 2.51 -8.61
N ASP A 44 -1.73 2.70 -9.81
CA ASP A 44 -2.16 1.99 -11.01
C ASP A 44 -1.77 0.50 -10.94
N ILE A 45 -0.70 0.18 -10.20
CA ILE A 45 -0.22 -1.20 -9.97
C ILE A 45 -0.50 -1.71 -8.56
N ALA A 46 -0.96 -0.86 -7.64
CA ALA A 46 -1.07 -1.24 -6.22
C ALA A 46 -2.07 -2.40 -5.98
N GLY A 47 -3.15 -2.46 -6.75
CA GLY A 47 -4.10 -3.57 -6.70
C GLY A 47 -3.47 -4.89 -7.13
N GLU A 48 -2.79 -4.89 -8.28
CA GLU A 48 -2.09 -6.07 -8.81
C GLU A 48 -1.02 -6.58 -7.84
N VAL A 49 -0.25 -5.67 -7.22
CA VAL A 49 0.74 -6.03 -6.19
C VAL A 49 0.09 -6.75 -4.99
N LEU A 50 -1.08 -6.28 -4.55
CA LEU A 50 -1.81 -6.92 -3.45
C LEU A 50 -2.40 -8.26 -3.86
N ASP A 51 -2.81 -8.43 -5.11
CA ASP A 51 -3.30 -9.71 -5.63
C ASP A 51 -2.16 -10.75 -5.70
N ILE A 52 -0.97 -10.35 -6.16
CA ILE A 52 0.24 -11.20 -6.15
C ILE A 52 0.58 -11.60 -4.71
N ALA A 53 0.58 -10.65 -3.76
CA ALA A 53 0.83 -10.94 -2.35
C ALA A 53 -0.23 -11.89 -1.77
N GLY A 54 -1.50 -11.68 -2.08
CA GLY A 54 -2.62 -12.51 -1.64
C GLY A 54 -2.53 -13.94 -2.17
N ALA A 55 -2.16 -14.12 -3.44
CA ALA A 55 -1.91 -15.43 -4.03
C ALA A 55 -0.77 -16.17 -3.30
N GLY A 56 0.34 -15.47 -3.04
CA GLY A 56 1.48 -16.04 -2.31
C GLY A 56 1.14 -16.45 -0.88
N LEU A 57 0.38 -15.64 -0.14
CA LEU A 57 -0.09 -15.97 1.22
C LEU A 57 -1.08 -17.14 1.21
N SER A 58 -1.99 -17.17 0.22
CA SER A 58 -2.93 -18.29 0.03
C SER A 58 -2.19 -19.60 -0.21
N ALA A 59 -1.20 -19.59 -1.12
CA ALA A 59 -0.39 -20.75 -1.45
C ALA A 59 0.45 -21.26 -0.26
N ARG A 60 0.92 -20.34 0.59
CA ARG A 60 1.63 -20.70 1.84
C ARG A 60 0.75 -21.43 2.84
N ALA A 61 -0.56 -21.21 2.79
CA ALA A 61 -1.56 -21.92 3.59
C ALA A 61 -1.22 -21.99 5.10
N ARG A 62 -0.74 -20.87 5.65
CA ARG A 62 -0.46 -20.76 7.09
C ARG A 62 -1.72 -20.33 7.80
N PHE A 63 -2.31 -21.27 8.52
CA PHE A 63 -3.60 -21.07 9.18
C PHE A 63 -3.43 -20.72 10.67
N ASN A 64 -4.31 -19.85 11.15
CA ASN A 64 -4.51 -19.65 12.58
C ASN A 64 -5.31 -20.83 13.20
N ARG A 65 -5.58 -20.78 14.51
CA ARG A 65 -6.38 -21.82 15.20
C ARG A 65 -7.84 -21.91 14.71
N ALA A 66 -8.37 -20.85 14.12
CA ALA A 66 -9.74 -20.78 13.60
C ALA A 66 -9.87 -21.30 12.15
N GLY A 67 -8.75 -21.55 11.47
CA GLY A 67 -8.73 -22.04 10.08
C GLY A 67 -8.60 -20.95 9.02
N ASP A 68 -8.39 -19.68 9.41
CA ASP A 68 -8.14 -18.59 8.46
C ASP A 68 -6.67 -18.53 8.08
N ASN A 69 -6.38 -18.23 6.81
CA ASN A 69 -5.02 -17.97 6.36
C ASN A 69 -4.61 -16.49 6.55
N GLU A 70 -3.36 -16.18 6.21
CA GLU A 70 -2.74 -14.85 6.38
C GLU A 70 -3.33 -13.76 5.45
N THR A 71 -4.21 -14.08 4.50
CA THR A 71 -4.63 -13.10 3.47
C THR A 71 -5.43 -11.92 4.01
N GLY A 72 -6.14 -12.09 5.14
CA GLY A 72 -6.87 -11.01 5.80
C GLY A 72 -5.98 -9.86 6.29
N PHE A 73 -4.67 -10.08 6.48
CA PHE A 73 -3.74 -9.00 6.81
C PHE A 73 -3.58 -7.97 5.68
N LEU A 74 -3.98 -8.32 4.45
CA LEU A 74 -3.95 -7.39 3.31
C LEU A 74 -5.18 -6.47 3.27
N ASP A 75 -6.24 -6.73 4.04
CA ASP A 75 -7.49 -5.97 3.94
C ASP A 75 -7.32 -4.47 4.24
N PRO A 76 -6.53 -4.03 5.25
CA PRO A 76 -6.24 -2.61 5.43
C PRO A 76 -5.53 -1.98 4.22
N LEU A 77 -4.67 -2.74 3.53
CA LEU A 77 -3.98 -2.26 2.33
C LEU A 77 -4.92 -2.18 1.13
N ARG A 78 -5.85 -3.15 1.00
CA ARG A 78 -6.90 -3.10 -0.01
C ARG A 78 -7.80 -1.89 0.17
N GLU A 79 -8.12 -1.53 1.42
CA GLU A 79 -8.88 -0.32 1.71
C GLU A 79 -8.12 0.96 1.31
N ILE A 80 -6.82 1.01 1.53
CA ILE A 80 -5.95 2.11 1.07
C ILE A 80 -5.98 2.21 -0.47
N VAL A 81 -5.88 1.09 -1.19
CA VAL A 81 -5.95 1.06 -2.66
C VAL A 81 -7.34 1.50 -3.15
N ARG A 82 -8.41 0.98 -2.54
CA ARG A 82 -9.80 1.28 -2.90
C ARG A 82 -10.16 2.74 -2.67
N SER A 83 -9.76 3.30 -1.53
CA SER A 83 -10.00 4.71 -1.20
C SER A 83 -9.04 5.66 -1.93
N GLY A 84 -7.90 5.15 -2.39
CA GLY A 84 -6.83 5.93 -2.99
C GLY A 84 -6.15 6.90 -2.02
N LYS A 85 -6.35 6.72 -0.71
CA LYS A 85 -5.82 7.56 0.36
C LYS A 85 -5.02 6.75 1.37
N VAL A 86 -3.80 7.20 1.65
CA VAL A 86 -3.00 6.61 2.73
C VAL A 86 -3.40 7.20 4.09
N PRO A 87 -3.07 6.53 5.21
CA PRO A 87 -3.40 7.05 6.55
C PRO A 87 -2.90 8.49 6.80
N ALA A 88 -1.72 8.84 6.27
CA ALA A 88 -1.19 10.20 6.38
C ALA A 88 -2.07 11.24 5.67
N GLU A 89 -2.66 10.92 4.52
CA GLU A 89 -3.59 11.81 3.81
C GLU A 89 -4.90 11.95 4.56
N VAL A 90 -5.40 10.88 5.20
CA VAL A 90 -6.60 10.94 6.05
C VAL A 90 -6.36 11.87 7.25
N LEU A 91 -5.19 11.81 7.88
CA LEU A 91 -4.83 12.72 8.96
C LEU A 91 -4.68 14.16 8.48
N LEU A 92 -4.11 14.37 7.30
CA LEU A 92 -4.02 15.71 6.69
C LEU A 92 -5.40 16.29 6.38
N ASP A 93 -6.35 15.48 5.91
CA ASP A 93 -7.74 15.94 5.70
C ASP A 93 -8.40 16.35 7.01
N ARG A 94 -8.19 15.59 8.09
CA ARG A 94 -8.70 15.95 9.43
C ARG A 94 -8.06 17.22 9.95
N TYR A 95 -6.74 17.32 9.84
CA TYR A 95 -5.97 18.51 10.23
C TYR A 95 -6.47 19.77 9.53
N ASN A 96 -6.63 19.73 8.21
CA ASN A 96 -7.10 20.87 7.42
C ASN A 96 -8.62 21.09 7.51
N GLY A 97 -9.37 20.14 8.07
CA GLY A 97 -10.82 20.15 8.20
C GLY A 97 -11.26 20.24 9.66
N ALA A 98 -11.74 19.13 10.20
CA ALA A 98 -12.39 19.06 11.52
C ALA A 98 -11.51 19.57 12.68
N TRP A 99 -10.19 19.42 12.57
CA TRP A 99 -9.26 19.88 13.58
C TRP A 99 -8.87 21.35 13.42
N ASN A 100 -9.19 21.97 12.27
CA ASN A 100 -8.92 23.38 11.99
C ASN A 100 -7.47 23.80 12.31
N GLY A 101 -6.50 22.97 11.94
CA GLY A 101 -5.07 23.17 12.18
C GLY A 101 -4.59 22.78 13.58
N ASP A 102 -5.43 22.22 14.44
CA ASP A 102 -5.03 21.74 15.78
C ASP A 102 -4.58 20.27 15.75
N VAL A 103 -3.26 20.06 15.70
CA VAL A 103 -2.69 18.70 15.71
C VAL A 103 -2.95 17.94 17.02
N SER A 104 -3.23 18.62 18.14
CA SER A 104 -3.43 17.96 19.43
C SER A 104 -4.66 17.04 19.43
N LYS A 105 -5.61 17.28 18.53
CA LYS A 105 -6.81 16.44 18.32
C LYS A 105 -6.49 15.00 17.93
N VAL A 106 -5.28 14.72 17.42
CA VAL A 106 -4.85 13.36 17.09
C VAL A 106 -4.86 12.45 18.32
N TYR A 107 -4.56 12.97 19.52
CA TYR A 107 -4.50 12.16 20.73
C TYR A 107 -5.88 11.70 21.18
N ASP A 108 -6.90 12.55 21.02
CA ASP A 108 -8.28 12.21 21.36
C ASP A 108 -8.84 11.14 20.41
N GLU A 109 -8.52 11.25 19.12
CA GLU A 109 -9.07 10.36 18.09
C GLU A 109 -8.29 9.04 17.88
N ALA A 110 -7.00 9.01 18.24
CA ALA A 110 -6.17 7.82 18.16
C ALA A 110 -5.98 7.10 19.50
N SER A 111 -6.71 7.50 20.54
CA SER A 111 -6.72 6.79 21.81
C SER A 111 -7.51 5.47 21.67
N PHE A 112 -6.86 4.36 22.01
CA PHE A 112 -7.45 3.02 22.07
C PHE A 112 -7.63 2.56 23.52
#